data_AF-A0A1H0S2H5-F1
#
_entry.id   AF-A0A1H0S2H5-F1
#
_cell.length_a   1.000
_cell.length_b   1.000
_cell.length_c   1.000
_cell.angle_alpha   90.00
_cell.angle_beta   90.00
_cell.angle_gamma   90.00
#
_symmetry.space_group_name_H-M   'P 1'
#
loop_
_entity.id
_entity.type
_entity.pdbx_description
1 polymer ?
#
loop_
_entity_poly.entity_id
_entity_poly.type
_entity_poly.pdbx_seq_one_letter_code
_entity_poly.pdbx_strand_id
1 'polypeptide(L)'
;MRTAPTPSPQQTCENILIDDKTYNVEHNILPSENAIIDRLLARRLELTEAYGELYDKLHLHPRALPVFLSLLLSTAAFWAPDKIARARAQRDELIGTNQQIAQKAEELAELLEHRSNLHNTSGFSSDTHYHVCNVIEDAAKDHYLFNAYVKERLNTVRNQFEWKYWPTLEQFVRAVASDANTAEVEATDPLTRAATAATRHSPADFFKALFVAIEENSEQSGGPLPEGLKLSDATLASLVNCALDLGPDELKDSAYVKRLRQRERNMDK
;
A
#
# COMPACT_ATOMS: atom_id res chain seq x y z
N MET A 1 -34.81 -38.93 13.90
CA MET A 1 -33.61 -38.11 13.60
C MET A 1 -33.87 -36.70 14.09
N ARG A 2 -33.16 -36.24 15.12
CA ARG A 2 -33.20 -34.81 15.51
C ARG A 2 -32.35 -34.04 14.50
N THR A 3 -32.98 -33.19 13.71
CA THR A 3 -32.28 -32.18 12.91
C THR A 3 -31.43 -31.33 13.86
N ALA A 4 -30.14 -31.17 13.55
CA ALA A 4 -29.30 -30.23 14.28
C ALA A 4 -29.95 -28.84 14.21
N PRO A 5 -29.98 -28.06 15.30
CA PRO A 5 -30.53 -26.72 15.27
C PRO A 5 -29.75 -25.88 14.26
N THR A 6 -30.47 -25.15 13.40
CA THR A 6 -29.87 -24.18 12.49
C THR A 6 -29.07 -23.16 13.32
N PRO A 7 -27.79 -22.91 13.01
CA PRO A 7 -26.98 -21.97 13.76
C PRO A 7 -27.63 -20.58 13.72
N SER A 8 -27.54 -19.86 14.84
CA SER A 8 -28.00 -18.46 14.87
C SER A 8 -27.17 -17.59 13.92
N PRO A 9 -27.65 -16.39 13.53
CA PRO A 9 -26.86 -15.42 12.76
C PRO A 9 -25.46 -15.17 13.33
N GLN A 10 -25.41 -14.98 14.65
CA GLN A 10 -24.18 -14.81 15.41
C GLN A 10 -23.28 -16.05 15.32
N GLN A 11 -23.80 -17.24 15.58
CA GLN A 11 -23.02 -18.49 15.48
C GLN A 11 -22.49 -18.72 14.06
N THR A 12 -23.24 -18.34 13.04
CA THR A 12 -22.80 -18.47 11.64
C THR A 12 -21.57 -17.59 11.38
N CYS A 13 -21.62 -16.32 11.81
CA CYS A 13 -20.48 -15.41 11.66
C CYS A 13 -19.27 -15.88 12.49
N GLU A 14 -19.49 -16.29 13.74
CA GLU A 14 -18.42 -16.79 14.63
C GLU A 14 -17.77 -18.06 14.09
N ASN A 15 -18.56 -19.00 13.52
CA ASN A 15 -18.02 -20.22 12.92
C ASN A 15 -17.11 -19.92 11.73
N ILE A 16 -17.48 -18.97 10.86
CA ILE A 16 -16.62 -18.53 9.75
C ILE A 16 -15.28 -18.00 10.29
N LEU A 17 -15.31 -17.15 11.31
CA LEU A 17 -14.09 -16.60 11.91
C LEU A 17 -13.23 -17.70 12.56
N ILE A 18 -13.85 -18.68 13.21
CA ILE A 18 -13.15 -19.82 13.83
C ILE A 18 -12.50 -20.72 12.76
N ASP A 19 -13.21 -20.98 11.67
CA ASP A 19 -12.70 -21.77 10.55
C ASP A 19 -11.51 -21.07 9.87
N ASP A 20 -11.64 -19.76 9.62
CA ASP A 20 -10.55 -18.92 9.06
C ASP A 20 -9.32 -18.92 9.98
N LYS A 21 -9.53 -18.76 11.30
CA LYS A 21 -8.43 -18.81 12.28
C LYS A 21 -7.75 -20.18 12.29
N THR A 22 -8.54 -21.26 12.24
CA THR A 22 -8.03 -22.63 12.24
C THR A 22 -7.15 -22.85 11.01
N TYR A 23 -7.64 -22.46 9.83
CA TYR A 23 -6.89 -22.51 8.58
C TYR A 23 -5.57 -21.72 8.69
N ASN A 24 -5.62 -20.48 9.19
CA ASN A 24 -4.44 -19.63 9.34
C ASN A 24 -3.39 -20.23 10.28
N VAL A 25 -3.81 -20.82 11.41
CA VAL A 25 -2.92 -21.48 12.37
C VAL A 25 -2.28 -22.73 11.76
N GLU A 26 -3.06 -23.58 11.09
CA GLU A 26 -2.55 -24.79 10.44
C GLU A 26 -1.50 -24.46 9.36
N HIS A 27 -1.67 -23.36 8.65
CA HIS A 27 -0.78 -22.93 7.57
C HIS A 27 0.32 -21.96 8.01
N ASN A 28 0.34 -21.55 9.29
CA ASN A 28 1.27 -20.55 9.85
C ASN A 28 1.25 -19.21 9.10
N ILE A 29 0.06 -18.71 8.77
CA ILE A 29 -0.15 -17.44 8.05
C ILE A 29 -1.02 -16.47 8.85
N LEU A 30 -1.00 -15.20 8.43
CA LEU A 30 -1.92 -14.14 8.89
C LEU A 30 -2.12 -14.04 10.42
N PRO A 31 -1.03 -14.02 11.24
CA PRO A 31 -1.15 -13.91 12.69
C PRO A 31 -1.83 -12.60 13.14
N SER A 32 -1.74 -11.54 12.33
CA SER A 32 -2.44 -10.28 12.56
C SER A 32 -3.96 -10.42 12.47
N GLU A 33 -4.46 -11.18 11.50
CA GLU A 33 -5.90 -11.44 11.36
C GLU A 33 -6.40 -12.34 12.49
N ASN A 34 -5.61 -13.35 12.90
CA ASN A 34 -5.95 -14.21 14.04
C ASN A 34 -6.15 -13.41 15.34
N ALA A 35 -5.31 -12.38 15.58
CA ALA A 35 -5.49 -11.49 16.73
C ALA A 35 -6.78 -10.68 16.66
N ILE A 36 -7.23 -10.30 15.45
CA ILE A 36 -8.48 -9.58 15.24
C ILE A 36 -9.67 -10.52 15.42
N ILE A 37 -9.60 -11.75 14.90
CA ILE A 37 -10.61 -12.79 15.14
C ILE A 37 -10.82 -12.99 16.65
N ASP A 38 -9.74 -13.11 17.42
CA ASP A 38 -9.82 -13.27 18.87
C ASP A 38 -10.53 -12.11 19.57
N ARG A 39 -10.29 -10.87 19.13
CA ARG A 39 -11.00 -9.69 19.64
C ARG A 39 -12.49 -9.73 19.32
N LEU A 40 -12.85 -10.05 18.08
CA LEU A 40 -14.25 -10.14 17.65
C LEU A 40 -15.00 -11.21 18.46
N LEU A 41 -14.38 -12.39 18.66
CA LEU A 41 -14.95 -13.47 19.47
C LEU A 41 -15.06 -13.10 20.96
N ALA A 42 -14.08 -12.38 21.51
CA ALA A 42 -14.12 -11.91 22.90
C ALA A 42 -15.21 -10.85 23.14
N ARG A 43 -15.45 -9.98 22.14
CA ARG A 43 -16.44 -8.87 22.19
C ARG A 43 -17.78 -9.23 21.55
N ARG A 44 -18.09 -10.52 21.44
CA ARG A 44 -19.25 -11.05 20.71
C ARG A 44 -20.61 -10.43 21.07
N LEU A 45 -20.78 -9.98 22.32
CA LEU A 45 -22.05 -9.38 22.79
C LEU A 45 -22.30 -8.01 22.15
N GLU A 46 -21.23 -7.29 21.81
CA GLU A 46 -21.32 -5.99 21.11
C GLU A 46 -21.66 -6.16 19.62
N LEU A 47 -21.47 -7.37 19.09
CA LEU A 47 -21.62 -7.71 17.69
C LEU A 47 -22.94 -8.44 17.37
N THR A 48 -23.78 -8.74 18.36
CA THR A 48 -25.03 -9.50 18.14
C THR A 48 -25.93 -8.87 17.07
N GLU A 49 -26.21 -7.57 17.16
CA GLU A 49 -27.03 -6.85 16.17
C GLU A 49 -26.31 -6.72 14.81
N ALA A 50 -24.99 -6.47 14.84
CA ALA A 50 -24.17 -6.33 13.64
C ALA A 50 -24.11 -7.64 12.83
N TYR A 51 -23.91 -8.77 13.51
CA TYR A 51 -23.96 -10.10 12.91
C TYR A 51 -25.36 -10.47 12.43
N GLY A 52 -26.41 -10.04 13.13
CA GLY A 52 -27.79 -10.15 12.65
C GLY A 52 -27.97 -9.47 11.29
N GLU A 53 -27.59 -8.19 11.17
CA GLU A 53 -27.72 -7.46 9.91
C GLU A 53 -26.84 -8.03 8.79
N LEU A 54 -25.59 -8.43 9.10
CA LEU A 54 -24.70 -9.07 8.13
C LEU A 54 -25.28 -10.38 7.60
N TYR A 55 -25.76 -11.24 8.51
CA TYR A 55 -26.39 -12.48 8.14
C TYR A 55 -27.60 -12.21 7.25
N ASP A 56 -28.55 -11.39 7.68
CA ASP A 56 -29.77 -11.10 6.92
C ASP A 56 -29.50 -10.63 5.49
N LYS A 57 -28.43 -9.84 5.29
CA LYS A 57 -28.07 -9.29 3.97
C LYS A 57 -27.21 -10.21 3.11
N LEU A 58 -26.41 -11.09 3.72
CA LEU A 58 -25.35 -11.81 2.99
C LEU A 58 -25.52 -13.34 3.00
N HIS A 59 -26.33 -13.92 3.89
CA HIS A 59 -26.42 -15.39 4.07
C HIS A 59 -26.95 -16.12 2.83
N LEU A 60 -27.75 -15.46 1.99
CA LEU A 60 -28.25 -16.05 0.73
C LEU A 60 -27.17 -16.15 -0.35
N HIS A 61 -26.03 -15.47 -0.16
CA HIS A 61 -24.90 -15.47 -1.07
C HIS A 61 -23.72 -16.22 -0.41
N PRO A 62 -23.47 -17.50 -0.76
CA PRO A 62 -22.57 -18.38 0.00
C PRO A 62 -21.16 -17.84 0.24
N ARG A 63 -20.65 -16.98 -0.67
CA ARG A 63 -19.32 -16.38 -0.58
C ARG A 63 -19.32 -14.97 0.01
N ALA A 64 -20.46 -14.27 0.06
CA ALA A 64 -20.49 -12.86 0.41
C ALA A 64 -20.19 -12.62 1.90
N LEU A 65 -20.78 -13.43 2.79
CA LEU A 65 -20.55 -13.29 4.22
C LEU A 65 -19.09 -13.60 4.63
N PRO A 66 -18.46 -14.72 4.20
CA PRO A 66 -17.03 -14.96 4.45
C PRO A 66 -16.14 -13.86 3.88
N VAL A 67 -16.41 -13.41 2.65
CA VAL A 67 -15.60 -12.35 2.01
C VAL A 67 -15.72 -11.04 2.79
N PHE A 68 -16.92 -10.65 3.20
CA PHE A 68 -17.08 -9.45 4.02
C PHE A 68 -16.27 -9.52 5.32
N LEU A 69 -16.33 -10.65 6.03
CA LEU A 69 -15.57 -10.84 7.26
C LEU A 69 -14.05 -10.80 7.00
N SER A 70 -13.58 -11.48 5.95
CA SER A 70 -12.17 -11.41 5.51
C SER A 70 -11.72 -9.98 5.16
N LEU A 71 -12.58 -9.18 4.53
CA LEU A 71 -12.30 -7.76 4.25
C LEU A 71 -12.18 -6.93 5.53
N LEU A 72 -13.04 -7.17 6.53
CA LEU A 72 -12.93 -6.52 7.84
C LEU A 72 -11.61 -6.89 8.52
N LEU A 73 -11.25 -8.18 8.53
CA LEU A 73 -10.02 -8.68 9.13
C LEU A 73 -8.78 -8.11 8.46
N SER A 74 -8.67 -8.22 7.13
CA SER A 74 -7.55 -7.70 6.35
C SER A 74 -7.44 -6.17 6.47
N THR A 75 -8.57 -5.46 6.40
CA THR A 75 -8.56 -3.99 6.57
C THR A 75 -8.03 -3.61 7.95
N ALA A 76 -8.50 -4.27 9.02
CA ALA A 76 -8.01 -4.04 10.39
C ALA A 76 -6.56 -4.47 10.59
N ALA A 77 -6.09 -5.52 9.91
CA ALA A 77 -4.71 -5.98 10.03
C ALA A 77 -3.70 -5.01 9.40
N PHE A 78 -4.04 -4.46 8.22
CA PHE A 78 -3.09 -3.71 7.39
C PHE A 78 -3.33 -2.20 7.36
N TRP A 79 -4.52 -1.72 7.72
CA TRP A 79 -4.86 -0.30 7.76
C TRP A 79 -5.43 0.15 9.11
N ALA A 80 -5.11 -0.54 10.22
CA ALA A 80 -5.32 0.05 11.55
C ALA A 80 -4.61 1.42 11.69
N PRO A 81 -5.05 2.30 12.62
CA PRO A 81 -4.52 3.66 12.74
C PRO A 81 -2.98 3.75 12.82
N ASP A 82 -2.33 2.85 13.55
CA ASP A 82 -0.87 2.77 13.65
C ASP A 82 -0.22 2.40 12.29
N LYS A 83 -0.85 1.50 11.53
CA LYS A 83 -0.39 1.10 10.19
C LYS A 83 -0.53 2.23 9.19
N ILE A 84 -1.65 2.95 9.20
CA ILE A 84 -1.86 4.11 8.35
C ILE A 84 -0.84 5.20 8.66
N ALA A 85 -0.61 5.48 9.96
CA ALA A 85 0.40 6.45 10.37
C ALA A 85 1.80 6.05 9.88
N ARG A 86 2.15 4.76 9.98
CA ARG A 86 3.41 4.24 9.45
C ARG A 86 3.51 4.38 7.94
N ALA A 87 2.46 4.04 7.19
CA ALA A 87 2.43 4.15 5.74
C ALA A 87 2.64 5.61 5.29
N ARG A 88 2.04 6.59 5.99
CA ARG A 88 2.28 8.01 5.74
C ARG A 88 3.72 8.41 6.02
N ALA A 89 4.28 7.99 7.15
CA ALA A 89 5.68 8.26 7.47
C ALA A 89 6.62 7.70 6.41
N GLN A 90 6.36 6.49 5.91
CA GLN A 90 7.14 5.87 4.84
C GLN A 90 7.00 6.61 3.50
N ARG A 91 5.78 7.08 3.16
CA ARG A 91 5.56 7.93 1.99
C ARG A 91 6.38 9.22 2.09
N ASP A 92 6.29 9.90 3.23
CA ASP A 92 6.98 11.17 3.46
C ASP A 92 8.51 10.97 3.49
N GLU A 93 9.00 9.83 4.02
CA GLU A 93 10.41 9.42 3.95
C GLU A 93 10.87 9.16 2.51
N LEU A 94 10.05 8.51 1.68
CA LEU A 94 10.35 8.30 0.27
C LEU A 94 10.42 9.62 -0.51
N ILE A 95 9.49 10.54 -0.27
CA ILE A 95 9.52 11.90 -0.83
C ILE A 95 10.82 12.61 -0.41
N GLY A 96 11.16 12.58 0.87
CA GLY A 96 12.39 13.18 1.39
C GLY A 96 13.65 12.52 0.83
N THR A 97 13.61 11.22 0.55
CA THR A 97 14.71 10.48 -0.10
C THR A 97 14.89 10.95 -1.54
N ASN A 98 13.81 11.07 -2.31
CA ASN A 98 13.86 11.59 -3.69
C ASN A 98 14.40 13.03 -3.75
N GLN A 99 13.99 13.90 -2.82
CA GLN A 99 14.52 15.26 -2.70
C GLN A 99 16.04 15.26 -2.42
N GLN A 100 16.51 14.39 -1.53
CA GLN A 100 17.93 14.25 -1.25
C GLN A 100 18.73 13.70 -2.44
N ILE A 101 18.17 12.72 -3.16
CA ILE A 101 18.78 12.21 -4.40
C ILE A 101 18.91 13.33 -5.42
N ALA A 102 17.84 14.10 -5.65
CA ALA A 102 17.84 15.22 -6.57
C ALA A 102 18.92 16.25 -6.23
N GLN A 103 18.97 16.72 -4.98
CA GLN A 103 19.96 17.70 -4.54
C GLN A 103 21.40 17.18 -4.70
N LYS A 104 21.69 15.98 -4.20
CA LYS A 104 23.05 15.42 -4.21
C LYS A 104 23.52 15.09 -5.62
N ALA A 105 22.61 14.64 -6.49
CA ALA A 105 22.92 14.39 -7.88
C ALA A 105 23.24 15.71 -8.61
N GLU A 106 22.50 16.80 -8.36
CA GLU A 106 22.84 18.10 -8.96
C GLU A 106 24.19 18.61 -8.47
N GLU A 107 24.45 18.58 -7.15
CA GLU A 107 25.75 18.96 -6.58
C GLU A 107 26.91 18.15 -7.20
N LEU A 108 26.71 16.84 -7.40
CA LEU A 108 27.70 15.99 -8.06
C LEU A 108 27.86 16.34 -9.55
N ALA A 109 26.78 16.64 -10.25
CA ALA A 109 26.83 17.04 -11.66
C ALA A 109 27.64 18.33 -11.83
N GLU A 110 27.43 19.34 -10.98
CA GLU A 110 28.23 20.58 -10.97
C GLU A 110 29.72 20.30 -10.73
N LEU A 111 30.06 19.41 -9.80
CA LEU A 111 31.45 19.01 -9.55
C LEU A 111 32.08 18.27 -10.74
N LEU A 112 31.32 17.39 -11.41
CA LEU A 112 31.77 16.68 -12.61
C LEU A 112 32.01 17.63 -13.78
N GLU A 113 31.12 18.60 -13.97
CA GLU A 113 31.25 19.66 -14.97
C GLU A 113 32.48 20.53 -14.68
N HIS A 114 32.67 20.94 -13.43
CA HIS A 114 33.85 21.70 -13.01
C HIS A 114 35.15 20.92 -13.23
N ARG A 115 35.18 19.62 -12.88
CA ARG A 115 36.33 18.75 -13.13
C ARG A 115 36.65 18.64 -14.62
N SER A 116 35.62 18.46 -15.46
CA SER A 116 35.78 18.42 -16.92
C SER A 116 36.40 19.72 -17.46
N ASN A 117 35.93 20.87 -16.96
CA ASN A 117 36.49 22.17 -17.31
C ASN A 117 37.97 22.30 -16.91
N LEU A 118 38.35 21.83 -15.73
CA LEU A 118 39.76 21.83 -15.29
C LEU A 118 40.62 20.91 -16.17
N HIS A 119 40.14 19.71 -16.52
CA HIS A 119 40.87 18.80 -17.43
C HIS A 119 41.16 19.46 -18.78
N ASN A 120 40.24 20.29 -19.27
CA ASN A 120 40.36 20.95 -20.57
C ASN A 120 41.18 22.24 -20.54
N THR A 121 41.36 22.88 -19.38
CA THR A 121 41.91 24.26 -19.30
C THR A 121 43.12 24.43 -18.40
N SER A 122 43.30 23.57 -17.38
CA SER A 122 44.31 23.77 -16.34
C SER A 122 45.70 23.23 -16.69
N GLY A 123 45.82 22.43 -17.75
CA GLY A 123 47.03 21.67 -18.06
C GLY A 123 47.25 20.44 -17.17
N PHE A 124 46.34 20.17 -16.24
CA PHE A 124 46.32 18.96 -15.40
C PHE A 124 45.17 18.04 -15.79
N SER A 125 45.43 16.74 -15.74
CA SER A 125 44.43 15.69 -15.88
C SER A 125 44.43 14.78 -14.65
N SER A 126 43.34 14.06 -14.44
CA SER A 126 43.24 13.01 -13.43
C SER A 126 42.76 11.70 -14.06
N ASP A 127 43.26 10.57 -13.56
CA ASP A 127 42.85 9.24 -14.01
C ASP A 127 41.47 8.87 -13.44
N THR A 128 40.43 9.41 -14.08
CA THR A 128 39.03 9.23 -13.70
C THR A 128 38.20 8.92 -14.95
N HIS A 129 37.04 8.28 -14.78
CA HIS A 129 36.13 8.07 -15.90
C HIS A 129 35.76 9.39 -16.58
N TYR A 130 35.80 9.38 -17.92
CA TYR A 130 35.39 10.49 -18.78
C TYR A 130 34.19 10.15 -19.68
N HIS A 131 33.80 8.87 -19.73
CA HIS A 131 32.73 8.36 -20.60
C HIS A 131 31.75 7.49 -19.83
N VAL A 132 30.44 7.70 -20.05
CA VAL A 132 29.36 6.97 -19.36
C VAL A 132 29.47 5.45 -19.49
N CYS A 133 29.82 4.94 -20.68
CA CYS A 133 30.04 3.49 -20.88
C CYS A 133 31.13 2.90 -19.99
N ASN A 134 32.18 3.65 -19.66
CA ASN A 134 33.25 3.15 -18.78
C ASN A 134 32.71 2.99 -17.36
N VAL A 135 31.85 3.91 -16.91
CA VAL A 135 31.15 3.80 -15.62
C VAL A 135 30.23 2.58 -15.61
N ILE A 136 29.49 2.33 -16.69
CA ILE A 136 28.61 1.16 -16.83
C ILE A 136 29.42 -0.14 -16.76
N GLU A 137 30.52 -0.24 -17.51
CA GLU A 137 31.37 -1.43 -17.52
C GLU A 137 31.99 -1.72 -16.15
N ASP A 138 32.47 -0.68 -15.46
CA ASP A 138 33.05 -0.83 -14.12
C ASP A 138 32.01 -1.19 -13.06
N ALA A 139 30.81 -0.58 -13.12
CA ALA A 139 29.70 -0.92 -12.23
C ALA A 139 29.21 -2.36 -12.44
N ALA A 140 29.29 -2.87 -13.67
CA ALA A 140 28.85 -4.21 -14.05
C ALA A 140 29.98 -5.26 -14.05
N LYS A 141 31.17 -4.95 -13.50
CA LYS A 141 32.36 -5.81 -13.58
C LYS A 141 32.12 -7.26 -13.11
N ASP A 142 31.31 -7.43 -12.06
CA ASP A 142 30.99 -8.73 -11.47
C ASP A 142 29.66 -9.33 -11.99
N HIS A 143 28.99 -8.66 -12.92
CA HIS A 143 27.69 -9.08 -13.44
C HIS A 143 27.85 -10.04 -14.63
N TYR A 144 27.72 -11.34 -14.37
CA TYR A 144 27.95 -12.40 -15.37
C TYR A 144 27.20 -12.18 -16.69
N LEU A 145 25.89 -11.90 -16.63
CA LEU A 145 25.07 -11.73 -17.84
C LEU A 145 25.48 -10.48 -18.64
N PHE A 146 25.96 -9.44 -17.97
CA PHE A 146 26.43 -8.24 -18.66
C PHE A 146 27.73 -8.56 -19.41
N ASN A 147 28.68 -9.19 -18.72
CA ASN A 147 29.97 -9.56 -19.29
C ASN A 147 29.83 -10.55 -20.46
N ALA A 148 28.95 -11.55 -20.33
CA ALA A 148 28.77 -12.58 -21.35
C ALA A 148 28.01 -12.10 -22.59
N TYR A 149 27.03 -11.19 -22.44
CA TYR A 149 26.08 -10.90 -23.53
C TYR A 149 26.01 -9.43 -23.95
N VAL A 150 26.32 -8.49 -23.05
CA VAL A 150 26.09 -7.05 -23.28
C VAL A 150 27.40 -6.30 -23.55
N LYS A 151 28.47 -6.63 -22.83
CA LYS A 151 29.72 -5.86 -22.81
C LYS A 151 30.34 -5.66 -24.18
N GLU A 152 30.49 -6.72 -24.98
CA GLU A 152 31.10 -6.64 -26.32
C GLU A 152 30.26 -5.78 -27.28
N ARG A 153 28.93 -5.89 -27.20
CA ARG A 153 28.00 -5.11 -28.01
C ARG A 153 28.02 -3.64 -27.62
N LEU A 154 28.01 -3.33 -26.32
CA LEU A 154 28.13 -1.97 -25.81
C LEU A 154 29.45 -1.33 -26.27
N ASN A 155 30.55 -2.07 -26.15
CA ASN A 155 31.87 -1.62 -26.63
C ASN A 155 31.87 -1.36 -28.15
N THR A 156 31.22 -2.22 -28.93
CA THR A 156 31.09 -2.04 -30.37
C THR A 156 30.37 -0.75 -30.70
N VAL A 157 29.23 -0.47 -30.05
CA VAL A 157 28.47 0.78 -30.27
C VAL A 157 29.26 1.99 -29.79
N ARG A 158 29.92 1.91 -28.62
CA ARG A 158 30.80 2.97 -28.10
C ARG A 158 31.87 3.35 -29.12
N ASN A 159 32.53 2.36 -29.72
CA ASN A 159 33.63 2.58 -30.66
C ASN A 159 33.18 3.06 -32.05
N GLN A 160 31.89 2.95 -32.39
CA GLN A 160 31.34 3.44 -33.66
C GLN A 160 31.11 4.96 -33.68
N PHE A 161 30.90 5.58 -32.52
CA PHE A 161 30.54 6.99 -32.42
C PHE A 161 31.56 7.76 -31.57
N GLU A 162 31.93 8.95 -32.03
CA GLU A 162 32.75 9.87 -31.24
C GLU A 162 32.04 10.31 -29.95
N TRP A 163 32.82 10.76 -28.98
CA TRP A 163 32.36 11.21 -27.66
C TRP A 163 31.22 12.25 -27.69
N LYS A 164 31.13 13.11 -28.72
CA LYS A 164 30.06 14.10 -28.89
C LYS A 164 28.66 13.52 -29.08
N TYR A 165 28.55 12.22 -29.39
CA TYR A 165 27.28 11.52 -29.56
C TYR A 165 26.77 10.88 -28.27
N TRP A 166 27.56 10.93 -27.20
CA TRP A 166 27.21 10.36 -25.90
C TRP A 166 26.94 11.47 -24.89
N PRO A 167 26.05 11.23 -23.92
CA PRO A 167 25.91 12.16 -22.81
C PRO A 167 27.22 12.22 -22.03
N THR A 168 27.55 13.40 -21.54
CA THR A 168 28.64 13.59 -20.60
C THR A 168 28.26 13.03 -19.22
N LEU A 169 29.23 12.88 -18.32
CA LEU A 169 28.95 12.35 -16.98
C LEU A 169 28.02 13.25 -16.17
N GLU A 170 28.21 14.57 -16.24
CA GLU A 170 27.32 15.52 -15.57
C GLU A 170 25.90 15.47 -16.14
N GLN A 171 25.74 15.31 -17.47
CA GLN A 171 24.42 15.15 -18.08
C GLN A 171 23.74 13.86 -17.63
N PHE A 172 24.49 12.76 -17.55
CA PHE A 172 23.99 11.48 -17.07
C PHE A 172 23.53 11.57 -15.60
N VAL A 173 24.31 12.21 -14.73
CA VAL A 173 23.94 12.40 -13.32
C VAL A 173 22.79 13.39 -13.16
N ARG A 174 22.76 14.47 -13.95
CA ARG A 174 21.67 15.46 -13.94
C ARG A 174 20.34 14.86 -14.40
N ALA A 175 20.36 13.84 -15.27
CA ALA A 175 19.15 13.07 -15.60
C ALA A 175 18.59 12.33 -14.37
N VAL A 176 19.44 11.74 -13.52
CA VAL A 176 19.03 11.14 -12.24
C VAL A 176 18.48 12.19 -11.28
N ALA A 177 19.11 13.37 -11.23
CA ALA A 177 18.62 14.49 -10.42
C ALA A 177 17.20 14.90 -10.83
N SER A 178 16.99 15.06 -12.14
CA SER A 178 15.69 15.43 -12.70
C SER A 178 14.63 14.36 -12.44
N ASP A 179 14.95 13.09 -12.66
CA ASP A 179 14.05 11.96 -12.41
C ASP A 179 13.55 11.97 -10.96
N ALA A 180 14.47 12.02 -10.00
CA ALA A 180 14.14 12.06 -8.58
C ALA A 180 13.36 13.33 -8.19
N ASN A 181 13.66 14.48 -8.77
CA ASN A 181 12.95 15.74 -8.49
C ASN A 181 11.49 15.72 -8.98
N THR A 182 11.22 15.01 -10.08
CA THR A 182 9.88 14.90 -10.66
C THR A 182 9.14 13.62 -10.25
N ALA A 183 9.74 12.79 -9.41
CA ALA A 183 9.16 11.52 -8.99
C ALA A 183 7.91 11.74 -8.13
N GLU A 184 6.75 11.41 -8.70
CA GLU A 184 5.48 11.39 -7.98
C GLU A 184 5.37 10.09 -7.16
N VAL A 185 5.06 10.22 -5.88
CA VAL A 185 4.87 9.07 -4.99
C VAL A 185 3.40 8.69 -4.97
N GLU A 186 3.08 7.55 -5.58
CA GLU A 186 1.73 7.00 -5.64
C GLU A 186 1.58 5.76 -4.76
N ALA A 187 0.37 5.55 -4.22
CA ALA A 187 0.02 4.31 -3.55
C ALA A 187 -0.14 3.18 -4.57
N THR A 188 0.43 2.01 -4.26
CA THR A 188 0.42 0.81 -5.12
C THR A 188 -0.93 0.11 -5.18
N ASP A 189 -1.84 0.41 -4.24
CA ASP A 189 -3.16 -0.19 -4.16
C ASP A 189 -4.24 0.83 -3.73
N PRO A 190 -5.53 0.60 -4.07
CA PRO A 190 -6.61 1.53 -3.76
C PRO A 190 -6.84 1.76 -2.27
N LEU A 191 -6.62 0.75 -1.41
CA LEU A 191 -6.88 0.87 0.03
C LEU A 191 -5.83 1.75 0.69
N THR A 192 -4.55 1.57 0.35
CA THR A 192 -3.46 2.45 0.78
C THR A 192 -3.68 3.87 0.30
N ARG A 193 -4.15 4.07 -0.95
CA ARG A 193 -4.53 5.39 -1.46
C ARG A 193 -5.62 6.02 -0.59
N ALA A 194 -6.72 5.31 -0.35
CA ALA A 194 -7.85 5.80 0.43
C ALA A 194 -7.48 6.12 1.88
N ALA A 195 -6.68 5.25 2.51
CA ALA A 195 -6.23 5.40 3.89
C ALA A 195 -5.24 6.57 4.08
N THR A 196 -4.45 6.88 3.06
CA THR A 196 -3.37 7.89 3.16
C THR A 196 -3.66 9.20 2.44
N ALA A 197 -4.82 9.32 1.79
CA ALA A 197 -5.23 10.52 1.05
C ALA A 197 -5.31 11.78 1.91
N ALA A 198 -5.79 11.66 3.15
CA ALA A 198 -5.93 12.81 4.04
C ALA A 198 -4.57 13.24 4.61
N THR A 199 -4.32 14.56 4.61
CA THR A 199 -3.09 15.13 5.20
C THR A 199 -3.03 14.96 6.72
N ARG A 200 -4.19 15.00 7.40
CA ARG A 200 -4.29 14.87 8.86
C ARG A 200 -4.69 13.46 9.25
N HIS A 201 -4.10 12.94 10.32
CA HIS A 201 -4.49 11.64 10.88
C HIS A 201 -5.91 11.71 11.42
N SER A 202 -6.77 10.77 11.00
CA SER A 202 -8.13 10.66 11.48
C SER A 202 -8.56 9.19 11.56
N PRO A 203 -9.34 8.80 12.59
CA PRO A 203 -9.99 7.49 12.61
C PRO A 203 -10.89 7.25 11.38
N ALA A 204 -11.26 8.31 10.66
CA ALA A 204 -12.00 8.23 9.42
C ALA A 204 -11.24 7.49 8.30
N ASP A 205 -9.91 7.49 8.35
CA ASP A 205 -9.07 6.91 7.31
C ASP A 205 -9.22 5.39 7.22
N PHE A 206 -9.43 4.74 8.38
CA PHE A 206 -9.79 3.32 8.43
C PHE A 206 -11.12 3.03 7.72
N PHE A 207 -12.14 3.84 7.98
CA PHE A 207 -13.45 3.67 7.33
C PHE A 207 -13.36 3.88 5.82
N LYS A 208 -12.54 4.81 5.35
CA LYS A 208 -12.29 4.99 3.91
C LYS A 208 -11.67 3.74 3.29
N ALA A 209 -10.64 3.18 3.93
CA ALA A 209 -10.03 1.93 3.48
C ALA A 209 -11.05 0.78 3.45
N LEU A 210 -11.88 0.64 4.49
CA LEU A 210 -12.91 -0.38 4.57
C LEU A 210 -13.98 -0.21 3.48
N PHE A 211 -14.40 1.02 3.20
CA PHE A 211 -15.41 1.28 2.16
C PHE A 211 -14.87 0.95 0.77
N VAL A 212 -13.62 1.32 0.47
CA VAL A 212 -12.97 0.92 -0.78
C VAL A 212 -12.80 -0.60 -0.85
N ALA A 213 -12.42 -1.27 0.25
CA ALA A 213 -12.32 -2.72 0.29
C ALA A 213 -13.66 -3.41 -0.05
N ILE A 214 -14.78 -2.89 0.48
CA ILE A 214 -16.13 -3.37 0.18
C ILE A 214 -16.50 -3.10 -1.28
N GLU A 215 -16.20 -1.91 -1.80
CA GLU A 215 -16.53 -1.52 -3.17
C GLU A 215 -15.75 -2.33 -4.22
N GLU A 216 -14.44 -2.54 -4.02
CA GLU A 216 -13.59 -3.38 -4.86
C GLU A 216 -14.06 -4.85 -4.89
N ASN A 217 -14.80 -5.29 -3.87
CA ASN A 217 -15.33 -6.65 -3.76
C ASN A 217 -16.85 -6.73 -4.04
N SER A 218 -17.44 -5.66 -4.55
CA SER A 218 -18.82 -5.65 -5.03
C SER A 218 -18.98 -6.36 -6.36
N GLU A 219 -20.17 -6.85 -6.66
CA GLU A 219 -20.53 -7.44 -7.96
C GLU A 219 -20.20 -6.52 -9.14
N GLN A 220 -20.32 -5.19 -8.96
CA GLN A 220 -19.96 -4.20 -9.99
C GLN A 220 -18.45 -4.23 -10.32
N SER A 221 -17.62 -4.56 -9.35
CA SER A 221 -16.16 -4.71 -9.48
C SER A 221 -15.74 -6.17 -9.72
N GLY A 222 -16.70 -7.08 -9.96
CA GLY A 222 -16.45 -8.51 -10.20
C GLY A 222 -16.27 -9.36 -8.94
N GLY A 223 -16.56 -8.79 -7.77
CA GLY A 223 -16.52 -9.47 -6.48
C GLY A 223 -17.83 -10.17 -6.08
N PRO A 224 -17.85 -10.85 -4.93
CA PRO A 224 -18.99 -11.66 -4.48
C PRO A 224 -19.99 -10.91 -3.60
N LEU A 225 -19.74 -9.64 -3.25
CA LEU A 225 -20.67 -8.86 -2.43
C LEU A 225 -21.82 -8.32 -3.30
N PRO A 226 -23.08 -8.46 -2.87
CA PRO A 226 -24.23 -8.06 -3.68
C PRO A 226 -24.20 -6.56 -3.99
N GLU A 227 -24.64 -6.21 -5.20
CA GLU A 227 -24.72 -4.81 -5.61
C GLU A 227 -25.56 -3.98 -4.63
N GLY A 228 -25.05 -2.79 -4.28
CA GLY A 228 -25.75 -1.87 -3.38
C GLY A 228 -25.79 -2.30 -1.91
N LEU A 229 -24.94 -3.25 -1.48
CA LEU A 229 -24.78 -3.61 -0.07
C LEU A 229 -24.58 -2.35 0.79
N LYS A 230 -25.56 -2.09 1.66
CA LYS A 230 -25.54 -0.95 2.57
C LYS A 230 -25.80 -1.41 3.99
N LEU A 231 -24.74 -1.50 4.79
CA LEU A 231 -24.86 -1.73 6.23
C LEU A 231 -25.28 -0.45 6.95
N SER A 232 -25.99 -0.60 8.06
CA SER A 232 -26.32 0.51 8.94
C SER A 232 -25.06 1.15 9.53
N ASP A 233 -25.16 2.44 9.86
CA ASP A 233 -24.07 3.18 10.51
C ASP A 233 -23.73 2.58 11.89
N ALA A 234 -24.71 1.98 12.57
CA ALA A 234 -24.53 1.30 13.85
C ALA A 234 -23.75 -0.02 13.69
N THR A 235 -24.08 -0.83 12.69
CA THR A 235 -23.36 -2.08 12.40
C THR A 235 -21.91 -1.83 12.04
N LEU A 236 -21.63 -0.83 11.19
CA LEU A 236 -20.25 -0.44 10.91
C LEU A 236 -19.53 0.04 12.17
N ALA A 237 -20.17 0.88 12.99
CA ALA A 237 -19.57 1.35 14.23
C ALA A 237 -19.19 0.17 15.16
N SER A 238 -20.09 -0.77 15.41
CA SER A 238 -19.81 -1.95 16.25
C SER A 238 -18.68 -2.82 15.69
N LEU A 239 -18.71 -3.12 14.39
CA LEU A 239 -17.68 -3.94 13.74
C LEU A 239 -16.30 -3.28 13.84
N VAL A 240 -16.21 -1.98 13.51
CA VAL A 240 -14.94 -1.25 13.57
C VAL A 240 -14.42 -1.11 15.00
N ASN A 241 -15.29 -0.77 15.95
CA ASN A 241 -14.91 -0.65 17.36
C ASN A 241 -14.31 -1.95 17.89
N CYS A 242 -14.91 -3.10 17.56
CA CYS A 242 -14.41 -4.41 17.99
C CYS A 242 -13.14 -4.82 17.23
N ALA A 243 -13.08 -4.61 15.91
CA ALA A 243 -11.92 -5.01 15.10
C ALA A 243 -10.65 -4.23 15.47
N LEU A 244 -10.78 -2.93 15.73
CA LEU A 244 -9.69 -2.05 16.16
C LEU A 244 -9.43 -2.07 17.67
N ASP A 245 -10.21 -2.85 18.43
CA ASP A 245 -10.15 -2.92 19.89
C ASP A 245 -10.25 -1.55 20.60
N LEU A 246 -11.15 -0.69 20.11
CA LEU A 246 -11.32 0.65 20.68
C LEU A 246 -11.88 0.56 22.08
N GLY A 247 -11.25 1.29 23.01
CA GLY A 247 -11.69 1.43 24.39
C GLY A 247 -12.92 2.35 24.52
N PRO A 248 -13.57 2.38 25.70
CA PRO A 248 -14.84 3.11 25.92
C PRO A 248 -14.81 4.59 25.52
N ASP A 249 -13.67 5.27 25.73
CA ASP A 249 -13.50 6.69 25.43
C ASP A 249 -13.25 6.98 23.94
N GLU A 250 -12.94 5.94 23.15
CA GLU A 250 -12.58 6.07 21.74
C GLU A 250 -13.64 5.51 20.80
N LEU A 251 -14.69 4.89 21.34
CA LEU A 251 -15.77 4.27 20.58
C LEU A 251 -16.37 5.25 19.57
N LYS A 252 -16.56 4.75 18.35
CA LYS A 252 -17.30 5.46 17.31
C LYS A 252 -18.76 5.08 17.40
N ASP A 253 -19.63 6.08 17.32
CA ASP A 253 -21.07 5.89 17.31
C ASP A 253 -21.64 5.93 15.88
N SER A 254 -22.90 5.55 15.76
CA SER A 254 -23.63 5.63 14.49
C SER A 254 -23.61 7.06 13.90
N ALA A 255 -23.67 8.10 14.73
CA ALA A 255 -23.63 9.49 14.28
C ALA A 255 -22.28 9.87 13.65
N TYR A 256 -21.17 9.35 14.18
CA TYR A 256 -19.84 9.51 13.61
C TYR A 256 -19.75 8.90 12.21
N VAL A 257 -20.17 7.64 12.06
CA VAL A 257 -20.15 6.93 10.77
C VAL A 257 -21.05 7.62 9.74
N LYS A 258 -22.24 8.08 10.15
CA LYS A 258 -23.15 8.83 9.29
C LYS A 258 -22.52 10.11 8.73
N ARG A 259 -21.87 10.91 9.59
CA ARG A 259 -21.17 12.15 9.17
C ARG A 259 -20.04 11.83 8.19
N LEU A 260 -19.33 10.73 8.41
CA LEU A 260 -18.24 10.29 7.53
C LEU A 260 -18.77 9.95 6.15
N ARG A 261 -19.79 9.10 6.04
CA ARG A 261 -20.42 8.73 4.77
C ARG A 261 -21.00 9.93 4.01
N GLN A 262 -21.57 10.91 4.73
CA GLN A 262 -22.05 12.16 4.11
C GLN A 262 -20.90 12.99 3.50
N ARG A 263 -19.73 13.00 4.13
CA ARG A 263 -18.56 13.69 3.60
C ARG A 263 -18.03 13.03 2.34
N GLU A 264 -17.88 11.70 2.32
CA GLU A 264 -17.39 10.99 1.13
C GLU A 264 -18.28 11.25 -0.10
N ARG A 265 -19.61 11.15 0.06
CA ARG A 265 -20.57 11.43 -1.03
C ARG A 265 -20.52 12.86 -1.58
N ASN A 266 -20.04 13.81 -0.79
CA ASN A 266 -19.88 15.19 -1.23
C ASN A 266 -18.54 15.44 -1.91
N MET A 267 -17.55 14.56 -1.75
CA MET A 267 -16.28 14.63 -2.46
C MET A 267 -16.35 13.97 -3.85
N ASP A 268 -17.25 13.01 -4.05
CA ASP A 268 -17.48 12.34 -5.35
C ASP A 268 -18.36 13.17 -6.31
N LYS A 269 -18.69 14.43 -5.95
CA LYS A 269 -19.47 15.37 -6.76
C LYS A 269 -18.62 16.56 -7.20
#